data_AF-A0AAD6Z5C9-F1
#
_entry.id   AF-A0AAD6Z5C9-F1
#
_cell.length_a   1.000
_cell.length_b   1.000
_cell.length_c   1.000
_cell.angle_alpha   90.00
_cell.angle_beta   90.00
_cell.angle_gamma   90.00
#
_symmetry.space_group_name_H-M   'P 1'
#
loop_
_entity.id
_entity.type
_entity.pdbx_description
1 polymer ?
#
loop_
_entity_poly.entity_id
_entity_poly.type
_entity_poly.pdbx_seq_one_letter_code
_entity_poly.pdbx_strand_id
1 'polypeptide(L)'
;MSTFLSATFCKIPALEIVKARALTSDEGLQLARDREKLMQEKEAEKKRRDDEQQAKEKKEQQLREAHAGTIVFRGALSSKNKTQLKDLAYSLNIGMEGTSKELIARINDHFDRNEALCDHPHYAGIFNHACTPVSVDLPTVTPLADVVNIESNAVSSPSQDP
;
A
#
# COMPACT_ATOMS: atom_id res chain seq x y z
N MET A 1 -72.29 -12.13 -26.93
CA MET A 1 -72.44 -13.24 -25.97
C MET A 1 -71.68 -12.84 -24.72
N SER A 2 -72.42 -12.60 -23.64
CA SER A 2 -71.96 -12.02 -22.38
C SER A 2 -71.60 -13.15 -21.42
N THR A 3 -70.37 -13.16 -20.89
CA THR A 3 -69.97 -14.07 -19.81
C THR A 3 -69.64 -13.25 -18.57
N PHE A 4 -70.49 -13.42 -17.57
CA PHE A 4 -70.41 -12.84 -16.24
C PHE A 4 -69.09 -13.20 -15.54
N LEU A 5 -68.34 -12.19 -15.13
CA LEU A 5 -67.25 -12.32 -14.15
C LEU A 5 -67.87 -12.61 -12.78
N SER A 6 -67.88 -13.89 -12.40
CA SER A 6 -68.28 -14.35 -11.07
C SER A 6 -67.26 -13.89 -10.04
N ALA A 7 -67.58 -12.82 -9.31
CA ALA A 7 -66.81 -12.38 -8.16
C ALA A 7 -66.89 -13.42 -7.04
N THR A 8 -65.86 -14.24 -6.90
CA THR A 8 -65.64 -15.03 -5.68
C THR A 8 -65.33 -14.07 -4.54
N PHE A 9 -66.35 -13.80 -3.74
CA PHE A 9 -66.26 -13.09 -2.46
C PHE A 9 -65.36 -13.92 -1.52
N CYS A 10 -64.07 -13.59 -1.51
CA CYS A 10 -63.10 -14.24 -0.66
C CYS A 10 -63.40 -13.84 0.80
N LYS A 11 -63.94 -14.80 1.56
CA LYS A 11 -64.19 -14.71 2.99
C LYS A 11 -62.83 -14.48 3.66
N ILE A 12 -62.50 -13.23 4.01
CA ILE A 12 -61.31 -12.92 4.81
C ILE A 12 -61.52 -13.64 6.16
N PRO A 13 -60.74 -14.69 6.50
CA PRO A 13 -60.85 -15.29 7.81
C PRO A 13 -60.49 -14.21 8.83
N ALA A 14 -61.28 -14.15 9.90
CA ALA A 14 -61.14 -13.21 10.99
C ALA A 14 -59.65 -13.00 11.31
N LEU A 15 -59.16 -11.79 11.03
CA LEU A 15 -57.90 -11.31 11.55
C LEU A 15 -58.03 -11.41 13.06
N GLU A 16 -57.48 -12.50 13.61
CA GLU A 16 -57.18 -12.61 15.01
C GLU A 16 -56.32 -11.38 15.32
N ILE A 17 -56.95 -10.39 15.96
CA ILE A 17 -56.25 -9.22 16.46
C ILE A 17 -55.26 -9.79 17.47
N VAL A 18 -54.03 -10.02 17.00
CA VAL A 18 -52.91 -10.37 17.86
C VAL A 18 -52.88 -9.25 18.88
N LYS A 19 -53.30 -9.57 20.11
CA LYS A 19 -53.26 -8.63 21.23
C LYS A 19 -51.82 -8.17 21.32
N ALA A 20 -51.57 -6.94 20.89
CA ALA A 20 -50.32 -6.21 21.09
C ALA A 20 -50.17 -5.96 22.60
N ARG A 21 -49.94 -7.03 23.35
CA ARG A 21 -49.62 -7.06 24.78
C ARG A 21 -48.14 -7.35 24.98
N ALA A 22 -47.33 -6.74 24.13
CA ALA A 22 -46.09 -6.15 24.55
C ALA A 22 -46.23 -4.73 24.02
N LEU A 23 -46.18 -3.67 24.82
CA LEU A 23 -44.93 -2.94 24.99
C LEU A 23 -45.11 -1.78 26.01
N THR A 24 -45.97 -1.92 27.02
CA THR A 24 -46.15 -0.90 28.09
C THR A 24 -46.10 -1.48 29.50
N SER A 25 -45.55 -2.68 29.69
CA SER A 25 -45.19 -3.13 31.03
C SER A 25 -43.93 -2.38 31.47
N ASP A 26 -43.89 -1.92 32.72
CA ASP A 26 -42.73 -1.22 33.30
C ASP A 26 -41.42 -2.04 33.16
N GLU A 27 -41.53 -3.36 33.19
CA GLU A 27 -40.40 -4.29 32.98
C GLU A 27 -39.81 -4.19 31.57
N GLY A 28 -40.65 -3.98 30.54
CA GLY A 28 -40.21 -3.83 29.16
C GLY A 28 -39.50 -2.49 28.92
N LEU A 29 -39.95 -1.44 29.60
CA LEU A 29 -39.30 -0.13 29.56
C LEU A 29 -37.93 -0.16 30.24
N GLN A 30 -37.81 -0.87 31.35
CA GLN A 30 -36.54 -1.04 32.07
C GLN A 30 -35.52 -1.80 31.22
N LEU A 31 -35.94 -2.92 30.60
CA LEU A 31 -35.07 -3.73 29.73
C LEU A 31 -34.55 -2.94 28.51
N ALA A 32 -35.40 -2.08 27.93
CA ALA A 32 -34.99 -1.22 26.81
C ALA A 32 -33.91 -0.21 27.24
N ARG A 33 -34.09 0.45 28.39
CA ARG A 33 -33.12 1.41 28.95
C ARG A 33 -31.78 0.75 29.27
N ASP A 34 -31.80 -0.45 29.85
CA ASP A 34 -30.56 -1.16 30.20
C ASP A 34 -29.82 -1.62 28.95
N ARG A 35 -30.55 -2.02 27.90
CA ARG A 35 -29.95 -2.36 26.60
C ARG A 35 -29.33 -1.14 25.92
N GLU A 36 -29.99 0.01 25.96
CA GLU A 36 -29.44 1.27 25.43
C GLU A 36 -28.16 1.68 26.16
N LYS A 37 -28.15 1.63 27.50
CA LYS A 37 -26.94 1.92 28.30
C LYS A 37 -25.78 0.98 27.93
N LEU A 38 -26.06 -0.32 27.80
CA LEU A 38 -25.03 -1.31 27.49
C LEU A 38 -24.48 -1.13 26.07
N MET A 39 -25.31 -0.69 25.12
CA MET A 39 -24.87 -0.32 23.77
C MET A 39 -24.03 0.96 23.79
N GLN A 40 -24.46 1.98 24.52
CA GLN A 40 -23.72 3.24 24.67
C GLN A 40 -22.34 3.03 25.33
N GLU A 41 -22.27 2.19 26.37
CA GLU A 41 -20.99 1.83 27.01
C GLU A 41 -20.06 1.08 26.06
N LYS A 42 -20.58 0.14 25.27
CA LYS A 42 -19.79 -0.59 24.26
C LYS A 42 -19.29 0.33 23.16
N GLU A 43 -20.12 1.25 22.68
CA GLU A 43 -19.74 2.24 21.68
C GLU A 43 -18.69 3.21 22.21
N ALA A 44 -18.83 3.67 23.45
CA ALA A 44 -17.85 4.53 24.11
C ALA A 44 -16.50 3.82 24.30
N GLU A 45 -16.50 2.55 24.74
CA GLU A 45 -15.28 1.77 24.89
C GLU A 45 -14.61 1.49 23.53
N LYS A 46 -15.40 1.14 22.50
CA LYS A 46 -14.86 0.96 21.15
C LYS A 46 -14.23 2.26 20.64
N LYS A 47 -14.94 3.38 20.76
CA LYS A 47 -14.43 4.68 20.33
C LYS A 47 -13.14 5.06 21.06
N ARG A 48 -13.06 4.82 22.37
CA ARG A 48 -11.85 5.09 23.15
C ARG A 48 -10.66 4.25 22.69
N ARG A 49 -10.88 2.97 22.36
CA ARG A 49 -9.83 2.11 21.78
C ARG A 49 -9.41 2.56 20.39
N ASP A 50 -10.36 2.90 19.54
CA ASP A 50 -10.09 3.36 18.17
C ASP A 50 -9.29 4.68 18.22
N ASP A 51 -9.68 5.62 19.09
CA ASP A 51 -8.98 6.89 19.31
C ASP A 51 -7.55 6.66 19.85
N GLU A 52 -7.36 5.73 20.79
CA GLU A 52 -6.05 5.36 21.32
C GLU A 52 -5.14 4.72 20.26
N GLN A 53 -5.69 3.83 19.44
CA GLN A 53 -4.97 3.21 18.32
C GLN A 53 -4.58 4.25 17.29
N GLN A 54 -5.50 5.14 16.91
CA GLN A 54 -5.22 6.23 15.98
C GLN A 54 -4.14 7.18 16.52
N ALA A 55 -4.18 7.51 17.82
CA ALA A 55 -3.16 8.35 18.44
C ALA A 55 -1.78 7.68 18.42
N LYS A 56 -1.72 6.36 18.61
CA LYS A 56 -0.48 5.58 18.58
C LYS A 56 0.10 5.48 17.16
N GLU A 57 -0.73 5.14 16.18
CA GLU A 57 -0.32 5.10 14.77
C GLU A 57 0.15 6.46 14.27
N LYS A 58 -0.57 7.54 14.62
CA LYS A 58 -0.18 8.90 14.22
C LYS A 58 1.18 9.30 14.81
N LYS A 59 1.45 8.95 16.07
CA LYS A 59 2.77 9.19 16.69
C LYS A 59 3.87 8.40 15.99
N GLU A 60 3.63 7.13 15.68
CA GLU A 60 4.60 6.28 14.97
C GLU A 60 4.85 6.76 13.54
N GLN A 61 3.82 7.25 12.86
CA GLN A 61 3.95 7.86 11.54
C GLN A 61 4.76 9.15 11.60
N GLN A 62 4.46 10.06 12.55
CA GLN A 62 5.23 11.29 12.74
C GLN A 62 6.71 11.01 13.04
N LEU A 63 6.98 9.99 13.85
CA LEU A 63 8.35 9.57 14.15
C LEU A 63 9.06 9.08 12.88
N ARG A 64 8.39 8.29 12.04
CA ARG A 64 8.93 7.83 10.76
C ARG A 64 9.18 8.98 9.78
N GLU A 65 8.24 9.92 9.67
CA GLU A 65 8.39 11.11 8.82
C GLU A 65 9.56 12.00 9.28
N ALA A 66 9.71 12.20 10.60
CA ALA A 66 10.85 12.96 11.15
C ALA A 66 12.20 12.25 10.91
N HIS A 67 12.21 10.93 10.83
CA HIS A 67 13.41 10.14 10.61
C HIS A 67 13.75 9.90 9.13
N ALA A 68 12.76 10.01 8.23
CA ALA A 68 12.93 9.86 6.81
C ALA A 68 13.97 10.88 6.29
N GLY A 69 15.11 10.39 5.82
CA GLY A 69 16.20 11.22 5.31
C GLY A 69 17.23 11.70 6.33
N THR A 70 17.08 11.41 7.64
CA THR A 70 18.12 11.74 8.64
C THR A 70 18.89 10.51 9.11
N ILE A 71 18.26 9.33 9.10
CA ILE A 71 18.90 8.10 9.56
C ILE A 71 19.90 7.61 8.51
N VAL A 72 21.15 7.37 8.94
CA VAL A 72 22.15 6.63 8.18
C VAL A 72 22.09 5.17 8.60
N PHE A 73 21.74 4.29 7.68
CA PHE A 73 21.62 2.87 7.95
C PHE A 73 23.00 2.22 7.80
N ARG A 74 23.48 1.57 8.87
CA ARG A 74 24.76 0.85 8.90
C ARG A 74 24.59 -0.61 9.27
N GLY A 75 25.39 -1.50 8.67
CA GLY A 75 25.37 -2.94 8.92
C GLY A 75 24.40 -3.69 8.00
N ALA A 76 24.59 -5.02 7.93
CA ALA A 76 23.87 -5.88 7.00
C ALA A 76 22.36 -5.88 7.23
N LEU A 77 21.57 -5.95 6.15
CA LEU A 77 20.10 -6.02 6.19
C LEU A 77 19.58 -7.19 7.03
N SER A 78 20.31 -8.30 7.08
CA SER A 78 19.97 -9.49 7.87
C SER A 78 20.06 -9.26 9.39
N SER A 79 20.85 -8.28 9.84
CA SER A 79 20.99 -7.93 11.26
C SER A 79 20.00 -6.87 11.74
N LYS A 80 19.13 -6.36 10.86
CA LYS A 80 18.19 -5.28 11.16
C LYS A 80 16.87 -5.81 11.70
N ASN A 81 16.29 -5.06 12.64
CA ASN A 81 14.97 -5.35 13.20
C ASN A 81 13.87 -5.04 12.16
N LYS A 82 12.70 -5.69 12.32
CA LYS A 82 11.56 -5.50 11.40
C LYS A 82 11.16 -4.02 11.25
N THR A 83 11.20 -3.25 12.33
CA THR A 83 10.92 -1.80 12.30
C THR A 83 11.93 -1.06 11.41
N GLN A 84 13.23 -1.32 11.57
CA GLN A 84 14.26 -0.68 10.75
C GLN A 84 14.16 -1.07 9.28
N LEU A 85 13.76 -2.31 8.98
CA LEU A 85 13.48 -2.75 7.61
C LEU A 85 12.26 -2.02 7.02
N LYS A 86 11.22 -1.75 7.82
CA LYS A 86 10.09 -0.94 7.40
C LYS A 86 10.47 0.52 7.18
N ASP A 87 11.33 1.09 8.03
CA ASP A 87 11.83 2.47 7.87
C ASP A 87 12.69 2.61 6.61
N LEU A 88 13.51 1.59 6.31
CA LEU A 88 14.25 1.47 5.05
C LEU A 88 13.30 1.38 3.85
N ALA A 89 12.31 0.50 3.92
CA ALA A 89 11.30 0.35 2.88
C ALA A 89 10.53 1.66 2.63
N TYR A 90 10.18 2.38 3.70
CA TYR A 90 9.54 3.69 3.62
C TYR A 90 10.46 4.72 2.95
N SER A 91 11.74 4.78 3.34
CA SER A 91 12.72 5.71 2.76
C SER A 91 12.97 5.46 1.26
N LEU A 92 12.85 4.21 0.82
CA LEU A 92 12.95 3.80 -0.58
C LEU A 92 11.61 3.86 -1.33
N ASN A 93 10.51 4.27 -0.66
CA ASN A 93 9.15 4.29 -1.19
C ASN A 93 8.68 2.92 -1.76
N ILE A 94 9.11 1.82 -1.15
CA ILE A 94 8.65 0.46 -1.47
C ILE A 94 7.62 -0.04 -0.44
N GLY A 95 6.88 -1.10 -0.79
CA GLY A 95 5.87 -1.66 0.10
C GLY A 95 6.44 -2.14 1.45
N MET A 96 5.83 -1.70 2.55
CA MET A 96 6.23 -2.03 3.94
C MET A 96 5.59 -3.31 4.49
N GLU A 97 4.76 -3.97 3.68
CA GLU A 97 4.02 -5.16 4.08
C GLU A 97 4.85 -6.43 3.94
N GLY A 98 4.65 -7.36 4.88
CA GLY A 98 5.21 -8.71 4.83
C GLY A 98 6.03 -9.13 6.04
N THR A 99 6.71 -10.27 5.85
CA THR A 99 7.69 -10.84 6.79
C THR A 99 9.05 -10.14 6.64
N SER A 100 9.94 -10.27 7.64
CA SER A 100 11.28 -9.66 7.56
C SER A 100 12.07 -10.17 6.35
N LYS A 101 11.89 -11.44 5.97
CA LYS A 101 12.56 -12.03 4.78
C LYS A 101 12.05 -11.41 3.49
N GLU A 102 10.74 -11.23 3.35
CA GLU A 102 10.13 -10.56 2.19
C GLU A 102 10.59 -9.12 2.06
N LEU A 103 10.68 -8.39 3.18
CA LEU A 103 11.19 -7.01 3.18
C LEU A 103 12.64 -6.96 2.71
N ILE A 104 13.51 -7.83 3.22
CA ILE A 104 14.92 -7.89 2.78
C ILE A 104 15.01 -8.22 1.29
N ALA A 105 14.25 -9.21 0.80
CA ALA A 105 14.26 -9.58 -0.60
C ALA A 105 13.81 -8.42 -1.51
N ARG A 106 12.75 -7.70 -1.12
CA ARG A 106 12.24 -6.55 -1.87
C ARG A 106 13.21 -5.36 -1.85
N ILE A 107 13.88 -5.12 -0.71
CA ILE A 107 14.90 -4.09 -0.58
C ILE A 107 16.08 -4.41 -1.50
N ASN A 108 16.58 -5.65 -1.48
CA ASN A 108 17.68 -6.08 -2.34
C ASN A 108 17.31 -5.95 -3.83
N ASP A 109 16.16 -6.48 -4.26
CA ASP A 109 15.69 -6.37 -5.64
C ASP A 109 15.55 -4.90 -6.10
N HIS A 110 15.20 -3.98 -5.18
CA HIS A 110 15.16 -2.56 -5.50
C HIS A 110 16.56 -1.94 -5.68
N PHE A 111 17.53 -2.35 -4.86
CA PHE A 111 18.92 -1.91 -4.98
C PHE A 111 19.60 -2.52 -6.22
N ASP A 112 19.34 -3.78 -6.54
CA ASP A 112 19.84 -4.45 -7.75
C ASP A 112 19.35 -3.75 -9.02
N ARG A 113 18.15 -3.17 -9.00
CA ARG A 113 17.61 -2.38 -10.12
C ARG A 113 18.10 -0.93 -10.17
N ASN A 114 18.59 -0.41 -9.05
CA ASN A 114 18.96 1.00 -8.89
C ASN A 114 20.31 1.12 -8.21
N GLU A 115 21.37 0.70 -8.92
CA GLU A 115 22.74 0.68 -8.40
C GLU A 115 23.21 2.07 -7.92
N ALA A 116 22.70 3.16 -8.50
CA ALA A 116 23.01 4.53 -8.08
C ALA A 116 22.64 4.84 -6.61
N LEU A 117 21.72 4.05 -6.01
CA LEU A 117 21.35 4.22 -4.60
C LEU A 117 22.37 3.60 -3.64
N CYS A 118 23.24 2.70 -4.11
CA CYS A 118 24.30 2.10 -3.30
C CYS A 118 25.36 3.12 -2.88
N ASP A 119 25.64 4.11 -3.74
CA ASP A 119 26.59 5.19 -3.47
C ASP A 119 26.01 6.31 -2.60
N HIS A 120 24.71 6.27 -2.32
CA HIS A 120 24.06 7.29 -1.52
C HIS A 120 24.55 7.21 -0.05
N PRO A 121 24.95 8.33 0.59
CA PRO A 121 25.58 8.32 1.91
C PRO A 121 24.70 7.73 3.03
N HIS A 122 23.38 7.69 2.81
CA HIS A 122 22.42 7.09 3.76
C HIS A 122 22.40 5.55 3.73
N TYR A 123 22.77 4.95 2.59
CA TYR A 123 22.68 3.51 2.33
C TYR A 123 24.06 2.85 2.16
N ALA A 124 25.11 3.62 1.93
CA ALA A 124 26.48 3.12 1.77
C ALA A 124 26.94 2.21 2.93
N GLY A 125 26.48 2.48 4.16
CA GLY A 125 26.81 1.66 5.33
C GLY A 125 26.14 0.29 5.38
N ILE A 126 25.18 0.01 4.50
CA ILE A 126 24.46 -1.28 4.39
C ILE A 126 25.31 -2.25 3.55
N PHE A 127 25.93 -1.74 2.50
CA PHE A 127 26.73 -2.50 1.55
C PHE A 127 28.21 -2.37 1.91
N ASN A 128 28.67 -3.15 2.90
CA ASN A 128 30.11 -3.33 3.13
C ASN A 128 30.80 -4.18 2.05
N HIS A 129 30.05 -4.59 1.03
CA HIS A 129 30.56 -5.22 -0.17
C HIS A 129 30.52 -4.15 -1.26
N ALA A 130 31.64 -3.91 -1.94
CA ALA A 130 31.67 -3.04 -3.10
C ALA A 130 30.49 -3.37 -4.00
N CYS A 131 29.62 -2.38 -4.26
CA CYS A 131 28.68 -2.44 -5.36
C CYS A 131 29.57 -2.53 -6.61
N THR A 132 29.90 -3.75 -7.01
CA THR A 132 30.56 -3.96 -8.29
C THR A 132 29.48 -3.63 -9.30
N PRO A 133 29.64 -2.56 -10.10
CA PRO A 133 28.67 -2.24 -11.13
C PRO A 133 28.50 -3.51 -11.95
N VAL A 134 27.26 -3.99 -12.08
CA VAL A 134 26.99 -5.11 -12.98
C VAL A 134 27.37 -4.58 -14.35
N SER A 135 28.53 -5.04 -14.82
CA SER A 135 28.87 -4.95 -16.23
C SER A 135 27.83 -5.81 -16.91
N VAL A 136 26.71 -5.19 -17.29
CA VAL A 136 25.85 -5.70 -18.33
C VAL A 136 26.77 -5.91 -19.52
N ASP A 137 27.16 -7.16 -19.74
CA ASP A 137 27.80 -7.61 -20.96
C ASP A 137 26.84 -7.23 -22.09
N LEU A 138 27.10 -6.04 -22.65
CA LEU A 138 26.56 -5.61 -23.91
C LEU A 138 26.96 -6.71 -24.90
N PRO A 139 26.01 -7.42 -25.54
CA PRO A 139 26.39 -8.34 -26.59
C PRO A 139 27.10 -7.51 -27.66
N THR A 140 28.40 -7.75 -27.75
CA THR A 140 29.29 -7.28 -28.82
C THR A 140 28.62 -7.60 -30.15
N VAL A 141 27.89 -6.63 -30.70
CA VAL A 141 27.56 -6.59 -32.11
C VAL A 141 28.88 -6.39 -32.82
N THR A 142 29.40 -7.50 -33.34
CA THR A 142 30.58 -7.55 -34.20
C THR A 142 30.40 -6.57 -35.36
N PRO A 143 31.42 -5.74 -35.66
CA PRO A 143 31.38 -4.89 -36.84
C PRO A 143 31.70 -5.71 -38.10
N LEU A 144 30.78 -5.60 -39.06
CA LEU A 144 31.00 -5.34 -40.49
C LEU A 144 32.11 -6.13 -41.23
N ALA A 145 31.68 -7.00 -42.15
CA ALA A 145 32.43 -7.27 -43.38
C ALA A 145 31.49 -7.16 -44.59
N ASP A 146 31.83 -6.14 -45.40
CA ASP A 146 31.71 -6.02 -46.85
C ASP A 146 30.38 -5.68 -47.57
N VAL A 147 30.60 -4.89 -48.64
CA VAL A 147 29.78 -4.66 -49.85
C VAL A 147 28.79 -3.47 -49.71
N VAL A 148 28.85 -2.31 -50.40
CA VAL A 148 29.42 -1.90 -51.70
C VAL A 148 29.78 -0.40 -51.68
N ASN A 149 30.86 -0.07 -52.37
CA ASN A 149 31.22 1.17 -53.07
C ASN A 149 30.04 1.95 -53.73
N ILE A 150 29.92 3.27 -53.51
CA ILE A 150 29.50 4.27 -54.52
C ILE A 150 30.30 5.57 -54.32
N GLU A 151 31.33 5.69 -55.16
CA GLU A 151 31.76 6.86 -55.95
C GLU A 151 31.04 8.22 -55.79
N SER A 152 31.90 9.26 -55.72
CA SER A 152 31.77 10.56 -56.40
C SER A 152 30.72 11.53 -55.82
N ASN A 153 30.95 12.83 -55.64
CA ASN A 153 31.85 13.72 -56.34
C ASN A 153 32.03 15.03 -55.55
N ALA A 154 33.10 15.73 -55.92
CA ALA A 154 33.51 17.08 -55.55
C ALA A 154 32.40 18.10 -55.22
N VAL A 155 32.67 19.06 -54.33
CA VAL A 155 33.17 20.39 -54.75
C VAL A 155 33.52 21.28 -53.56
N SER A 156 34.61 22.03 -53.77
CA SER A 156 35.11 23.24 -53.10
C SER A 156 34.23 23.97 -52.10
N SER A 157 34.83 24.39 -50.98
CA SER A 157 35.33 25.77 -50.81
C SER A 157 36.07 25.95 -49.48
N PRO A 158 37.26 26.59 -49.47
CA PRO A 158 37.90 27.10 -48.27
C PRO A 158 37.52 28.57 -48.07
N SER A 159 37.33 29.00 -46.82
CA SER A 159 37.66 30.39 -46.45
C SER A 159 37.72 30.56 -44.93
N GLN A 160 38.94 30.81 -44.46
CA GLN A 160 39.26 31.70 -43.35
C GLN A 160 38.76 33.12 -43.71
N ASP A 161 38.46 34.10 -42.87
CA ASP A 161 38.80 34.51 -41.49
C ASP A 161 37.68 35.48 -41.02
N PRO A 162 37.65 35.97 -39.76
CA PRO A 162 36.77 37.07 -39.33
C PRO A 162 37.12 38.45 -39.93
#